data_AF-A0A177CK91-F1
#
_entry.id   AF-A0A177CK91-F1
#
_cell.length_a   1.000
_cell.length_b   1.000
_cell.length_c   1.000
_cell.angle_alpha   90.00
_cell.angle_beta   90.00
_cell.angle_gamma   90.00
#
_symmetry.space_group_name_H-M   'P 1'
#
loop_
_entity.id
_entity.type
_entity.pdbx_description
1 polymer ?
#
loop_
_entity_poly.entity_id
_entity_poly.type
_entity_poly.pdbx_seq_one_letter_code
_entity_poly.pdbx_strand_id
1 'polypeptide(L)'
;VCYFSAGTYEPWREDKGLFLPADKGKKMEEWDEYWLDLKSSNVKSIMEARIKRAAEAGCHAIDPDNIDGYSNDSKGKAHQDGFKYDNQVYIDYVRWLSATATKYKMVTGLKNALEISSKVLDVIEFAVNEQCHEVGE
;
A
#
# COMPACT_ATOMS: atom_id res chain seq x y z
N VAL A 1 -10.63 11.38 -4.47
CA VAL A 1 -9.78 10.24 -4.07
C VAL A 1 -8.39 10.80 -3.81
N CYS A 2 -7.70 10.38 -2.76
CA CYS A 2 -6.38 10.88 -2.41
C CYS A 2 -5.37 9.75 -2.37
N TYR A 3 -4.39 9.86 -3.25
CA TYR A 3 -3.28 8.93 -3.41
C TYR A 3 -2.25 9.10 -2.30
N PHE A 4 -1.69 7.98 -1.84
CA PHE A 4 -0.39 7.93 -1.19
C PHE A 4 0.18 6.51 -1.34
N SER A 5 1.51 6.38 -1.40
CA SER A 5 2.09 5.04 -1.28
C SER A 5 1.93 4.53 0.15
N ALA A 6 1.28 3.37 0.28
CA ALA A 6 1.02 2.72 1.56
C ALA A 6 1.98 1.56 1.84
N GLY A 7 2.61 1.00 0.80
CA GLY A 7 3.58 -0.08 0.93
C GLY A 7 5.02 0.28 0.58
N THR A 8 5.32 1.54 0.21
CA THR A 8 6.70 2.00 0.01
C THR A 8 7.02 3.30 0.74
N TYR A 9 8.28 3.41 1.13
CA TYR A 9 8.92 4.61 1.63
C TYR A 9 9.42 5.46 0.46
N GLU A 10 9.02 6.72 0.46
CA GLU A 10 9.39 7.73 -0.53
C GLU A 10 10.29 8.81 0.13
N PRO A 11 11.59 8.93 -0.22
CA PRO A 11 12.54 9.83 0.43
C PRO A 11 12.31 11.33 0.17
N TRP A 12 11.31 11.69 -0.63
CA TRP A 12 10.90 13.08 -0.87
C TRP A 12 9.68 13.52 -0.04
N ARG A 13 8.96 12.59 0.62
CA ARG A 13 7.79 12.96 1.43
C ARG A 13 8.20 13.73 2.68
N GLU A 14 7.33 14.64 3.13
CA GLU A 14 7.58 15.47 4.33
C GLU A 14 7.74 14.62 5.61
N ASP A 15 7.03 13.49 5.68
CA ASP A 15 7.01 12.58 6.84
C ASP A 15 8.10 11.50 6.78
N LYS A 16 9.01 11.55 5.79
CA LYS A 16 10.08 10.56 5.60
C LYS A 16 10.95 10.32 6.83
N GLY A 17 11.11 11.32 7.68
CA GLY A 17 11.90 11.25 8.91
C GLY A 17 11.27 10.39 10.01
N LEU A 18 9.99 10.03 9.87
CA LEU A 18 9.27 9.19 10.84
C LEU A 18 9.56 7.69 10.65
N PHE A 19 10.01 7.28 9.46
CA PHE A 19 10.32 5.88 9.15
C PHE A 19 11.67 5.48 9.73
N LEU A 20 11.69 4.39 10.49
CA LEU A 20 12.89 3.78 11.04
C LEU A 20 13.63 2.98 9.97
N PRO A 21 14.95 2.74 10.13
CA PRO A 21 15.67 1.82 9.25
C PRO A 21 15.05 0.42 9.20
N ALA A 22 14.50 -0.07 10.32
CA ALA A 22 13.85 -1.38 10.41
C ALA A 22 12.49 -1.45 9.69
N ASP A 23 11.88 -0.31 9.35
CA ASP A 23 10.61 -0.29 8.61
C ASP A 23 10.81 -0.54 7.10
N LYS A 24 12.07 -0.52 6.62
CA LYS A 24 12.40 -0.53 5.19
C LYS A 24 12.97 -1.87 4.79
N GLY A 25 12.39 -2.44 3.74
CA GLY A 25 12.81 -3.66 3.07
C GLY A 25 13.72 -3.38 1.87
N LYS A 26 13.50 -4.13 0.78
CA LYS A 26 14.29 -3.99 -0.45
C LYS A 26 14.01 -2.64 -1.11
N LYS A 27 15.06 -2.03 -1.69
CA LYS A 27 14.90 -0.90 -2.61
C LYS A 27 14.17 -1.36 -3.89
N MET A 28 13.21 -0.58 -4.37
CA MET A 28 12.58 -0.80 -5.68
C MET A 28 13.61 -0.65 -6.81
N GLU A 29 13.41 -1.40 -7.89
CA GLU A 29 14.39 -1.39 -8.99
C GLU A 29 14.26 -0.13 -9.86
N GLU A 30 13.04 0.32 -10.10
CA GLU A 30 12.73 1.42 -11.03
C GLU A 30 12.57 2.77 -10.33
N TRP A 31 12.36 2.76 -9.01
CA TRP A 31 12.03 3.95 -8.22
C TRP A 31 13.03 4.12 -7.07
N ASP A 32 13.31 5.36 -6.68
CA ASP A 32 14.12 5.64 -5.48
C ASP A 32 13.28 5.47 -4.20
N GLU A 33 12.69 4.29 -4.06
CA GLU A 33 11.75 3.92 -3.00
C GLU A 33 12.17 2.60 -2.35
N TYR A 34 11.66 2.36 -1.14
CA TYR A 34 11.93 1.12 -0.40
C TYR A 34 10.62 0.51 0.03
N TRP A 35 10.45 -0.79 -0.15
CA TRP A 35 9.29 -1.50 0.38
C TRP A 35 9.20 -1.35 1.90
N LEU A 36 7.99 -1.31 2.44
CA LEU A 36 7.73 -1.14 3.86
C LEU A 36 7.37 -2.47 4.54
N ASP A 37 7.80 -2.63 5.79
CA ASP A 37 7.31 -3.68 6.67
C ASP A 37 5.85 -3.39 7.06
N LEU A 38 4.91 -4.08 6.41
CA LEU A 38 3.47 -3.92 6.65
C LEU A 38 2.99 -4.43 8.02
N LYS A 39 3.83 -5.18 8.74
CA LYS A 39 3.57 -5.61 10.12
C LYS A 39 4.06 -4.58 11.14
N SER A 40 4.94 -3.65 10.74
CA SER A 40 5.45 -2.60 11.62
C SER A 40 4.33 -1.70 12.16
N SER A 41 4.26 -1.57 13.48
CA SER A 41 3.37 -0.62 14.13
C SER A 41 3.74 0.84 13.81
N ASN A 42 5.02 1.11 13.53
CA ASN A 42 5.46 2.45 13.14
C ASN A 42 4.93 2.81 11.74
N VAL A 43 5.06 1.90 10.77
CA VAL A 43 4.49 2.07 9.43
C VAL A 43 2.98 2.31 9.50
N LYS A 44 2.26 1.49 10.28
CA LYS A 44 0.80 1.67 10.48
C LYS A 44 0.47 3.03 11.11
N SER A 45 1.22 3.49 12.11
CA SER A 45 1.03 4.82 12.70
C SER A 45 1.20 5.95 11.66
N ILE A 46 2.21 5.84 10.80
CA ILE A 46 2.45 6.83 9.73
C ILE A 46 1.31 6.81 8.70
N MET A 47 0.83 5.63 8.31
CA MET A 47 -0.30 5.52 7.38
C MET A 47 -1.61 6.02 7.99
N GLU A 48 -1.87 5.78 9.28
CA GLU A 48 -3.02 6.38 9.97
C GLU A 48 -2.96 7.91 9.95
N ALA A 49 -1.76 8.50 10.14
CA ALA A 49 -1.57 9.94 10.01
C ALA A 49 -1.80 10.45 8.58
N ARG A 50 -1.39 9.70 7.54
CA ARG A 50 -1.67 10.03 6.13
C ARG A 50 -3.16 9.95 5.81
N ILE A 51 -3.85 8.92 6.30
CA ILE A 51 -5.31 8.78 6.17
C ILE A 51 -6.03 9.95 6.86
N LYS A 52 -5.64 10.31 8.09
CA LYS A 52 -6.19 11.48 8.79
C LYS A 52 -6.00 12.76 7.98
N ARG A 53 -4.79 12.97 7.42
CA ARG A 53 -4.50 14.13 6.56
C ARG A 53 -5.38 14.14 5.31
N ALA A 54 -5.62 13.00 4.67
CA ALA A 54 -6.54 12.90 3.54
C ALA A 54 -7.97 13.31 3.95
N ALA A 55 -8.46 12.85 5.09
CA ALA A 55 -9.76 13.26 5.59
C ALA A 55 -9.83 14.77 5.88
N GLU A 56 -8.82 15.34 6.52
CA GLU A 56 -8.71 16.78 6.79
C GLU A 56 -8.67 17.63 5.51
N ALA A 57 -8.13 17.07 4.42
CA ALA A 57 -8.12 17.69 3.09
C ALA A 57 -9.45 17.55 2.33
N GLY A 58 -10.47 16.88 2.89
CA GLY A 58 -11.78 16.69 2.28
C GLY A 58 -11.85 15.53 1.29
N CYS A 59 -10.91 14.57 1.37
CA CYS A 59 -10.95 13.38 0.54
C CYS A 59 -12.11 12.47 0.96
N HIS A 60 -12.79 11.87 -0.01
CA HIS A 60 -13.86 10.87 0.22
C HIS A 60 -13.34 9.43 0.16
N ALA A 61 -12.13 9.24 -0.36
CA ALA A 61 -11.56 7.94 -0.62
C ALA A 61 -10.04 8.00 -0.59
N ILE A 62 -9.39 6.91 -0.20
CA ILE A 62 -7.95 6.71 -0.32
C ILE A 62 -7.63 5.77 -1.49
N ASP A 63 -6.50 6.04 -2.15
CA ASP A 63 -5.90 5.19 -3.18
C ASP A 63 -4.49 4.78 -2.69
N PRO A 64 -4.39 3.73 -1.87
CA PRO A 64 -3.14 3.28 -1.26
C PRO A 64 -2.32 2.45 -2.25
N ASP A 65 -1.18 2.97 -2.71
CA ASP A 65 -0.32 2.29 -3.69
C ASP A 65 0.66 1.30 -3.06
N ASN A 66 1.23 0.45 -3.93
CA ASN A 66 2.26 -0.53 -3.65
C ASN A 66 1.82 -1.58 -2.60
N ILE A 67 0.65 -2.18 -2.82
CA ILE A 67 0.06 -3.24 -1.96
C ILE A 67 0.30 -4.64 -2.54
N ASP A 68 1.33 -4.79 -3.36
CA ASP A 68 1.66 -5.95 -4.18
C ASP A 68 3.13 -6.40 -4.01
N GLY A 69 3.76 -6.04 -2.88
CA GLY A 69 5.16 -6.40 -2.63
C GLY A 69 5.44 -7.90 -2.48
N TYR A 70 4.39 -8.72 -2.32
CA TYR A 70 4.47 -10.19 -2.36
C TYR A 70 4.76 -10.72 -3.77
N SER A 71 4.41 -9.96 -4.80
CA SER A 71 4.56 -10.35 -6.21
C SER A 71 6.02 -10.40 -6.63
N ASN A 72 6.26 -10.97 -7.82
CA ASN A 72 7.57 -11.00 -8.43
C ASN A 72 7.99 -9.60 -8.87
N ASP A 73 9.28 -9.24 -8.74
CA ASP A 73 9.82 -8.04 -9.36
C ASP A 73 9.90 -8.19 -10.89
N SER A 74 10.28 -7.10 -11.59
CA SER A 74 10.40 -7.06 -13.05
C SER A 74 11.44 -8.04 -13.64
N LYS A 75 12.27 -8.65 -12.79
CA LYS A 75 13.23 -9.72 -13.16
C LYS A 75 12.73 -11.12 -12.81
N GLY A 76 11.47 -11.25 -12.37
CA GLY A 76 10.85 -12.52 -12.01
C GLY A 76 11.26 -13.05 -10.64
N LYS A 77 11.90 -12.25 -9.78
CA LYS A 77 12.26 -12.68 -8.43
C LYS A 77 11.09 -12.44 -7.47
N ALA A 78 10.65 -13.52 -6.82
CA ALA A 78 9.60 -13.47 -5.81
C ALA A 78 9.93 -12.55 -4.63
N HIS A 79 8.88 -11.97 -4.05
CA HIS A 79 8.94 -11.11 -2.87
C HIS A 79 9.82 -9.88 -3.11
N GLN A 80 9.32 -9.01 -3.97
CA GLN A 80 9.97 -7.73 -4.24
C GLN A 80 10.13 -6.89 -2.96
N ASP A 81 9.30 -7.13 -1.93
CA ASP A 81 9.37 -6.52 -0.61
C ASP A 81 10.71 -6.72 0.14
N GLY A 82 11.38 -7.85 -0.09
CA GLY A 82 12.55 -8.28 0.69
C GLY A 82 12.23 -8.92 2.06
N PHE A 83 10.96 -8.98 2.48
CA PHE A 83 10.50 -9.59 3.74
C PHE A 83 10.00 -11.02 3.56
N LYS A 84 9.72 -11.44 2.32
CA LYS A 84 9.11 -12.74 2.01
C LYS A 84 7.74 -12.91 2.63
N TYR A 85 6.97 -11.83 2.71
CA TYR A 85 5.61 -11.90 3.21
C TYR A 85 4.70 -12.60 2.21
N ASP A 86 3.83 -13.46 2.74
CA ASP A 86 2.76 -14.07 1.98
C ASP A 86 1.62 -13.07 1.74
N ASN A 87 0.69 -13.46 0.88
CA ASN A 87 -0.48 -12.64 0.53
C ASN A 87 -1.34 -12.29 1.75
N GLN A 88 -1.33 -13.10 2.82
CA GLN A 88 -2.18 -12.85 4.00
C GLN A 88 -1.75 -11.56 4.70
N VAL A 89 -0.45 -11.25 4.74
CA VAL A 89 0.04 -9.99 5.31
C VAL A 89 -0.54 -8.77 4.58
N TYR A 90 -0.64 -8.84 3.25
CA TYR A 90 -1.18 -7.76 2.43
C TYR A 90 -2.71 -7.67 2.53
N ILE A 91 -3.40 -8.82 2.57
CA ILE A 91 -4.85 -8.88 2.83
C ILE A 91 -5.18 -8.22 4.18
N ASP A 92 -4.45 -8.58 5.23
CA ASP A 92 -4.63 -8.01 6.57
C ASP A 92 -4.34 -6.51 6.58
N TYR A 93 -3.34 -6.06 5.80
CA TYR A 93 -2.99 -4.66 5.67
C TYR A 93 -4.05 -3.84 4.93
N VAL A 94 -4.60 -4.33 3.81
CA VAL A 94 -5.73 -3.69 3.10
C VAL A 94 -6.94 -3.58 4.02
N ARG A 95 -7.29 -4.66 4.74
CA ARG A 95 -8.39 -4.64 5.70
C ARG A 95 -8.17 -3.62 6.80
N TRP A 96 -6.94 -3.51 7.30
CA TRP A 96 -6.56 -2.50 8.30
C TRP A 96 -6.62 -1.07 7.73
N LEU A 97 -6.15 -0.83 6.51
CA LEU A 97 -6.25 0.47 5.83
C LEU A 97 -7.72 0.89 5.67
N SER A 98 -8.57 -0.02 5.19
CA SER A 98 -10.01 0.21 5.03
C SER A 98 -10.71 0.50 6.35
N ALA A 99 -10.45 -0.31 7.38
CA ALA A 99 -11.00 -0.07 8.72
C ALA A 99 -10.55 1.29 9.29
N THR A 100 -9.31 1.72 8.99
CA THR A 100 -8.78 3.02 9.41
C THR A 100 -9.41 4.18 8.65
N ALA A 101 -9.57 4.07 7.32
CA ALA A 101 -10.23 5.05 6.48
C ALA A 101 -11.73 5.24 6.86
N THR A 102 -12.40 4.14 7.22
CA THR A 102 -13.80 4.16 7.65
C THR A 102 -14.02 5.00 8.91
N LYS A 103 -13.05 5.08 9.83
CA LYS A 103 -13.11 5.98 11.01
C LYS A 103 -13.31 7.45 10.60
N TYR A 104 -12.86 7.81 9.40
CA TYR A 104 -12.94 9.15 8.82
C TYR A 104 -13.99 9.26 7.71
N LYS A 105 -14.92 8.29 7.59
CA LYS A 105 -15.96 8.23 6.54
C LYS A 105 -15.41 8.23 5.11
N MET A 106 -14.20 7.71 4.92
CA MET A 106 -13.59 7.50 3.61
C MET A 106 -13.68 6.04 3.20
N VAL A 107 -13.79 5.81 1.90
CA VAL A 107 -13.74 4.48 1.26
C VAL A 107 -12.32 4.15 0.78
N THR A 108 -12.04 2.89 0.45
CA THR A 108 -10.69 2.44 0.09
C THR A 108 -10.69 1.74 -1.27
N GLY A 109 -9.72 2.11 -2.12
CA GLY A 109 -9.45 1.39 -3.37
C GLY A 109 -8.44 0.26 -3.19
N LEU A 110 -8.44 -0.70 -4.13
CA LEU A 110 -7.34 -1.65 -4.33
C LEU A 110 -6.53 -1.25 -5.58
N LYS A 111 -5.25 -0.96 -5.40
CA LYS A 111 -4.34 -0.59 -6.47
C LYS A 111 -3.56 -1.81 -6.94
N ASN A 112 -3.69 -2.16 -8.23
CA ASN A 112 -3.15 -3.39 -8.82
C ASN A 112 -3.54 -4.61 -7.96
N ALA A 113 -2.58 -5.38 -7.44
CA ALA A 113 -2.77 -6.44 -6.41
C ALA A 113 -4.01 -7.34 -6.64
N LEU A 114 -4.36 -7.62 -7.89
CA LEU A 114 -5.64 -8.26 -8.23
C LEU A 114 -5.70 -9.71 -7.73
N GLU A 115 -4.56 -10.36 -7.46
CA GLU A 115 -4.51 -11.73 -6.94
C GLU A 115 -5.13 -11.87 -5.55
N ILE A 116 -5.13 -10.79 -4.76
CA ILE A 116 -5.76 -10.76 -3.44
C ILE A 116 -7.18 -10.18 -3.47
N SER A 117 -7.65 -9.66 -4.61
CA SER A 117 -8.93 -8.95 -4.74
C SER A 117 -10.11 -9.73 -4.13
N SER A 118 -10.27 -11.00 -4.49
CA SER A 118 -11.34 -11.89 -3.99
C SER A 118 -11.41 -12.02 -2.46
N LYS A 119 -10.32 -11.67 -1.76
CA LYS A 119 -10.21 -11.72 -0.29
C LYS A 119 -10.47 -10.37 0.38
N VAL A 120 -10.64 -9.29 -0.39
CA VAL A 120 -10.83 -7.93 0.14
C VAL A 120 -12.02 -7.18 -0.49
N LEU A 121 -12.76 -7.79 -1.43
CA LEU A 121 -13.94 -7.19 -2.07
C LEU A 121 -15.00 -6.65 -1.09
N ASP A 122 -15.09 -7.20 0.12
CA ASP A 122 -16.02 -6.77 1.16
C ASP A 122 -15.60 -5.48 1.90
N VAL A 123 -14.36 -5.01 1.69
CA VAL A 123 -13.80 -3.84 2.37
C VAL A 123 -13.22 -2.78 1.43
N ILE A 124 -13.36 -2.95 0.11
CA ILE A 124 -12.93 -1.99 -0.90
C ILE A 124 -14.12 -1.58 -1.78
N GLU A 125 -14.07 -0.36 -2.32
CA GLU A 125 -15.17 0.21 -3.10
C GLU A 125 -14.84 0.38 -4.59
N PHE A 126 -13.57 0.33 -4.95
CA PHE A 126 -13.10 0.41 -6.33
C PHE A 126 -11.74 -0.26 -6.49
N ALA A 127 -11.35 -0.52 -7.74
CA ALA A 127 -10.01 -0.94 -8.11
C ALA A 127 -9.40 0.11 -9.04
N VAL A 128 -8.11 0.39 -8.85
CA VAL A 128 -7.29 1.17 -9.78
C VAL A 128 -6.26 0.21 -10.34
N ASN A 129 -6.34 -0.08 -11.64
CA ASN A 129 -5.45 -1.04 -12.27
C ASN A 129 -4.66 -0.39 -13.40
N GLU A 130 -3.36 -0.66 -13.42
CA GLU A 130 -2.45 -0.16 -14.43
C GLU A 130 -2.14 -1.28 -15.43
N GLN A 131 -2.13 -0.96 -16.72
CA GLN A 131 -1.63 -1.83 -17.79
C GLN A 131 -2.36 -3.15 -18.06
N CYS A 132 -3.50 -3.50 -17.43
CA CYS A 132 -4.20 -4.80 -17.70
C CYS A 132 -4.27 -5.20 -19.18
N HIS A 133 -4.70 -4.28 -20.07
CA HIS A 133 -4.79 -4.57 -21.49
C HIS A 133 -3.42 -4.79 -22.16
N GLU A 134 -2.40 -4.04 -21.75
CA GLU A 134 -1.04 -4.11 -22.30
C GLU A 134 -0.35 -5.43 -21.94
N VAL A 135 -0.59 -5.93 -20.71
CA VAL A 135 0.09 -7.13 -20.19
C VAL A 135 -0.77 -8.41 -20.27
N GLY A 136 -2.00 -8.31 -20.75
CA GLY A 136 -2.91 -9.45 -20.92
C GLY A 136 -3.40 -10.04 -19.60
N GLU A 137 -3.67 -9.17 -18.62
CA GLU A 137 -4.27 -9.50 -17.31
C GLU A 137 -5.78 -9.76 -17.39
#